data_AF-A0A519KSJ4-F1
#
_entry.id   AF-A0A519KSJ4-F1
#
_cell.length_a   1.000
_cell.length_b   1.000
_cell.length_c   1.000
_cell.angle_alpha   90.00
_cell.angle_beta   90.00
_cell.angle_gamma   90.00
#
_symmetry.space_group_name_H-M   'P 1'
#
loop_
_entity.id
_entity.type
_entity.pdbx_description
1 polymer ?
#
loop_
_entity_poly.entity_id
_entity_poly.type
_entity_poly.pdbx_seq_one_letter_code
_entity_poly.pdbx_strand_id
1 'polypeptide(L)'
;MKFVFIGLAALAVGTPVLAESWNSYSRTDSTLYMADVDSITQADGVTSMKSATVPKTGAAGDYSHTVETYQFQCAAKKWRTAGLVEYGPDGTETGNYPEVDAAWESLRPNTNPEQLLGMACDGTRAAPPVWPSVKAYVDAGRP
;
A
#
# COMPACT_ATOMS: atom_id res chain seq x y z
N MET A 1 -45.38 22.38 32.82
CA MET A 1 -44.32 21.37 32.62
C MET A 1 -44.65 20.51 31.40
N LYS A 2 -43.87 20.60 30.33
CA LYS A 2 -43.36 19.49 29.49
C LYS A 2 -42.87 20.06 28.15
N PHE A 3 -41.56 20.33 28.09
CA PHE A 3 -40.84 20.50 26.83
C PHE A 3 -40.53 19.11 26.28
N VAL A 4 -41.03 18.79 25.10
CA VAL A 4 -40.67 17.57 24.38
C VAL A 4 -39.45 17.90 23.51
N PHE A 5 -38.28 17.35 23.89
CA PHE A 5 -37.05 17.45 23.12
C PHE A 5 -37.14 16.53 21.90
N ILE A 6 -36.96 17.10 20.71
CA ILE A 6 -36.77 16.36 19.46
C ILE A 6 -35.30 15.92 19.43
N GLY A 7 -35.07 14.61 19.56
CA GLY A 7 -33.73 14.01 19.42
C GLY A 7 -33.31 13.96 17.96
N LEU A 8 -32.28 14.71 17.60
CA LEU A 8 -31.60 14.60 16.31
C LEU A 8 -30.64 13.41 16.37
N ALA A 9 -30.98 12.31 15.72
CA ALA A 9 -30.04 11.20 15.51
C ALA A 9 -29.05 11.60 14.42
N ALA A 10 -27.81 11.91 14.80
CA ALA A 10 -26.71 12.11 13.86
C ALA A 10 -26.30 10.74 13.30
N LEU A 11 -26.64 10.48 12.03
CA LEU A 11 -26.09 9.35 11.27
C LEU A 11 -24.60 9.64 11.03
N ALA A 12 -23.73 8.88 11.70
CA ALA A 12 -22.31 8.85 11.39
C ALA A 12 -22.14 8.30 9.97
N VAL A 13 -21.80 9.18 9.02
CA VAL A 13 -21.43 8.79 7.67
C VAL A 13 -20.01 8.22 7.77
N GLY A 14 -19.90 6.91 7.92
CA GLY A 14 -18.60 6.24 7.83
C GLY A 14 -18.04 6.47 6.42
N THR A 15 -16.84 7.03 6.32
CA THR A 15 -16.12 7.07 5.05
C THR A 15 -15.89 5.64 4.59
N PRO A 16 -16.15 5.29 3.31
CA PRO A 16 -15.83 3.97 2.81
C PRO A 16 -14.34 3.74 3.01
N VAL A 17 -13.97 2.68 3.74
CA VAL A 17 -12.60 2.18 3.72
C VAL A 17 -12.39 1.67 2.29
N LEU A 18 -11.35 2.16 1.62
CA LEU A 18 -10.97 1.58 0.33
C LEU A 18 -10.59 0.13 0.57
N ALA A 19 -11.05 -0.77 -0.30
CA ALA A 19 -10.60 -2.16 -0.25
C ALA A 19 -9.08 -2.20 -0.49
N GLU A 20 -8.39 -3.02 0.29
CA GLU A 20 -6.95 -3.26 0.16
C GLU A 20 -6.73 -4.75 -0.12
N SER A 21 -5.76 -5.06 -0.98
CA SER A 21 -5.38 -6.43 -1.33
C SER A 21 -3.88 -6.56 -1.46
N TRP A 22 -3.22 -6.83 -0.34
CA TRP A 22 -1.76 -6.86 -0.21
C TRP A 22 -1.17 -8.21 -0.61
N ASN A 23 -0.51 -8.22 -1.75
CA ASN A 23 0.09 -9.38 -2.39
C ASN A 23 1.60 -9.42 -2.08
N SER A 24 2.07 -10.47 -1.40
CA SER A 24 3.49 -10.62 -1.03
C SER A 24 4.36 -11.01 -2.23
N TYR A 25 5.10 -10.07 -2.82
CA TYR A 25 5.87 -10.32 -4.04
C TYR A 25 7.35 -10.66 -3.78
N SER A 26 7.92 -10.18 -2.67
CA SER A 26 9.32 -10.43 -2.32
C SER A 26 9.50 -10.50 -0.80
N ARG A 27 10.54 -11.20 -0.35
CA ARG A 27 10.89 -11.30 1.07
C ARG A 27 12.39 -11.49 1.27
N THR A 28 12.89 -10.94 2.36
CA THR A 28 14.20 -11.22 2.94
C THR A 28 14.03 -11.89 4.30
N ASP A 29 15.13 -12.10 5.02
CA ASP A 29 15.08 -12.61 6.39
C ASP A 29 14.36 -11.64 7.32
N SER A 30 14.56 -10.32 7.13
CA SER A 30 14.03 -9.26 7.99
C SER A 30 12.78 -8.55 7.47
N THR A 31 12.48 -8.64 6.17
CA THR A 31 11.52 -7.75 5.52
C THR A 31 10.60 -8.51 4.57
N LEU A 32 9.31 -8.15 4.60
CA LEU A 32 8.31 -8.57 3.64
C LEU A 32 7.93 -7.37 2.76
N TYR A 33 7.91 -7.58 1.44
CA TYR A 33 7.43 -6.61 0.48
C TYR A 33 6.07 -7.04 -0.07
N MET A 34 5.10 -6.14 0.01
CA MET A 34 3.74 -6.41 -0.45
C MET A 34 3.26 -5.31 -1.39
N ALA A 35 2.48 -5.67 -2.40
CA ALA A 35 1.85 -4.74 -3.32
C ALA A 35 0.35 -4.70 -3.08
N ASP A 36 -0.23 -3.50 -2.93
CA ASP A 36 -1.68 -3.34 -2.86
C ASP A 36 -2.25 -3.32 -4.28
N VAL A 37 -2.86 -4.42 -4.68
CA VAL A 37 -3.44 -4.57 -6.02
C VAL A 37 -4.69 -3.71 -6.21
N ASP A 38 -5.43 -3.43 -5.14
CA ASP A 38 -6.63 -2.60 -5.22
C ASP A 38 -6.29 -1.10 -5.32
N SER A 39 -5.04 -0.72 -5.03
CA SER A 39 -4.54 0.64 -5.28
C SER A 39 -4.20 0.95 -6.73
N ILE A 40 -4.27 -0.04 -7.64
CA ILE A 40 -3.87 0.15 -9.04
C ILE A 40 -4.81 1.14 -9.72
N THR A 41 -4.25 2.22 -10.23
CA THR A 41 -4.98 3.28 -10.95
C THR A 41 -4.26 3.67 -12.23
N GLN A 42 -4.99 4.16 -13.22
CA GLN A 42 -4.42 4.63 -14.48
C GLN A 42 -4.90 6.06 -14.78
N ALA A 43 -3.95 6.93 -15.09
CA ALA A 43 -4.21 8.30 -15.51
C ALA A 43 -3.10 8.76 -16.46
N ASP A 44 -3.47 9.41 -17.57
CA ASP A 44 -2.53 10.04 -18.51
C ASP A 44 -1.39 9.12 -18.99
N GLY A 45 -1.70 7.84 -19.22
CA GLY A 45 -0.72 6.84 -19.67
C GLY A 45 0.25 6.35 -18.58
N VAL A 46 0.01 6.72 -17.32
CA VAL A 46 0.75 6.26 -16.14
C VAL A 46 -0.12 5.34 -15.31
N THR A 47 0.41 4.17 -14.96
CA THR A 47 -0.20 3.25 -13.98
C THR A 47 0.45 3.46 -12.63
N SER A 48 -0.33 3.69 -11.57
CA SER A 48 0.17 3.86 -10.21
C SER A 48 -0.23 2.68 -9.33
N MET A 49 0.61 2.30 -8.37
CA MET A 49 0.29 1.30 -7.34
C MET A 49 1.07 1.58 -6.05
N LYS A 50 0.61 1.05 -4.92
CA LYS A 50 1.31 1.10 -3.64
C LYS A 50 2.06 -0.19 -3.35
N SER A 51 3.25 -0.04 -2.76
CA SER A 51 4.06 -1.15 -2.23
C SER A 51 4.42 -0.86 -0.77
N ALA A 52 4.15 -1.81 0.11
CA ALA A 52 4.53 -1.77 1.51
C ALA A 52 5.87 -2.49 1.75
N THR A 53 6.70 -1.90 2.60
CA THR A 53 7.88 -2.54 3.19
C THR A 53 7.60 -2.77 4.67
N VAL A 54 7.45 -4.03 5.07
CA VAL A 54 6.98 -4.40 6.41
C VAL A 54 8.04 -5.28 7.10
N PRO A 55 8.48 -4.94 8.33
CA PRO A 55 9.35 -5.81 9.11
C PRO A 55 8.71 -7.19 9.36
N LYS A 56 9.50 -8.25 9.30
CA LYS A 56 9.07 -9.62 9.66
C LYS A 56 9.21 -9.93 11.15
N THR A 57 9.89 -9.05 11.88
CA THR A 57 10.09 -9.16 13.32
C THR A 57 9.74 -7.85 13.99
N GLY A 58 9.24 -7.90 15.23
CA GLY A 58 8.87 -6.72 16.01
C GLY A 58 8.02 -7.11 17.21
N ALA A 59 7.68 -6.14 18.04
CA ALA A 59 6.73 -6.37 19.13
C ALA A 59 5.34 -6.73 18.57
N ALA A 60 4.56 -7.50 19.35
CA ALA A 60 3.17 -7.74 19.01
C ALA A 60 2.40 -6.41 19.02
N GLY A 61 1.63 -6.15 17.97
CA GLY A 61 0.91 -4.89 17.80
C GLY A 61 1.77 -3.69 17.36
N ASP A 62 3.03 -3.90 16.97
CA ASP A 62 3.84 -2.87 16.31
C ASP A 62 3.50 -2.81 14.82
N TYR A 63 2.70 -1.85 14.39
CA TYR A 63 2.29 -1.73 12.99
C TYR A 63 3.24 -0.89 12.15
N SER A 64 4.48 -0.66 12.60
CA SER A 64 5.43 0.16 11.86
C SER A 64 5.73 -0.44 10.49
N HIS A 65 5.59 0.38 9.44
CA HIS A 65 5.91 0.02 8.06
C HIS A 65 6.02 1.28 7.21
N THR A 66 6.49 1.12 5.97
CA THR A 66 6.44 2.20 4.98
C THR A 66 5.63 1.77 3.77
N VAL A 67 4.96 2.73 3.12
CA VAL A 67 4.21 2.53 1.88
C VAL A 67 4.71 3.51 0.83
N GLU A 68 5.26 2.98 -0.25
CA GLU A 68 5.78 3.75 -1.37
C GLU A 68 4.82 3.66 -2.56
N THR A 69 4.58 4.79 -3.23
CA THR A 69 3.78 4.83 -4.44
C THR A 69 4.70 4.71 -5.65
N TYR A 70 4.51 3.67 -6.44
CA TYR A 70 5.20 3.44 -7.70
C TYR A 70 4.34 3.90 -8.86
N GLN A 71 4.99 4.48 -9.87
CA GLN A 71 4.37 4.86 -11.13
C GLN A 71 5.10 4.19 -12.29
N PHE A 72 4.33 3.76 -13.29
CA PHE A 72 4.82 3.00 -14.43
C PHE A 72 4.30 3.56 -15.75
N GLN A 73 5.20 3.69 -16.72
CA GLN A 73 4.87 3.80 -18.13
C GLN A 73 4.95 2.40 -18.74
N CYS A 74 3.86 1.64 -18.68
CA CYS A 74 3.85 0.21 -19.02
C CYS A 74 4.43 -0.08 -20.41
N ALA A 75 4.02 0.68 -21.44
CA ALA A 75 4.50 0.49 -22.81
C ALA A 75 6.00 0.81 -22.99
N ALA A 76 6.50 1.80 -22.25
CA ALA A 76 7.89 2.24 -22.31
C ALA A 76 8.82 1.44 -21.36
N LYS A 77 8.26 0.59 -20.49
CA LYS A 77 8.96 -0.09 -19.40
C LYS A 77 9.82 0.88 -18.58
N LYS A 78 9.21 1.99 -18.18
CA LYS A 78 9.81 2.96 -17.27
C LYS A 78 9.04 3.04 -15.98
N TRP A 79 9.74 3.38 -14.91
CA TRP A 79 9.16 3.51 -13.58
C TRP A 79 9.75 4.71 -12.86
N ARG A 80 9.06 5.14 -11.80
CA ARG A 80 9.54 6.09 -10.80
C ARG A 80 8.75 5.92 -9.52
N THR A 81 9.22 6.52 -8.44
CA THR A 81 8.46 6.73 -7.20
C THR A 81 7.68 8.04 -7.28
N ALA A 82 6.56 8.12 -6.56
CA ALA A 82 5.74 9.33 -6.43
C ALA A 82 5.61 9.78 -4.96
N GLY A 83 6.27 9.08 -4.05
CA GLY A 83 6.33 9.42 -2.64
C GLY A 83 6.24 8.21 -1.72
N LEU A 84 6.51 8.48 -0.45
CA LEU A 84 6.60 7.53 0.64
C LEU A 84 5.75 8.01 1.82
N VAL A 85 5.01 7.10 2.44
CA VAL A 85 4.33 7.31 3.71
C VAL A 85 4.93 6.38 4.75
N GLU A 86 5.23 6.91 5.93
CA GLU A 86 5.71 6.14 7.08
C GLU A 86 4.61 5.99 8.11
N TYR A 87 4.49 4.78 8.66
CA TYR A 87 3.56 4.46 9.72
C TYR A 87 4.32 4.04 10.98
N GLY A 88 3.87 4.55 12.12
CA GLY A 88 4.44 4.24 13.43
C GLY A 88 3.86 2.97 14.07
N PRO A 89 4.28 2.66 15.32
CA PRO A 89 3.89 1.42 15.99
C PRO A 89 2.39 1.27 16.23
N ASP A 90 1.65 2.37 16.35
CA ASP A 90 0.19 2.35 16.51
C ASP A 90 -0.55 2.26 15.16
N GLY A 91 0.18 2.20 14.04
CA GLY A 91 -0.36 2.15 12.68
C GLY A 91 -0.83 3.51 12.16
N THR A 92 -0.54 4.60 12.88
CA THR A 92 -0.83 5.95 12.41
C THR A 92 0.30 6.47 11.52
N GLU A 93 -0.04 7.33 10.58
CA GLU A 93 0.93 8.01 9.72
C GLU A 93 1.84 8.92 10.56
N THR A 94 3.14 8.72 10.48
CA THR A 94 4.17 9.51 11.17
C THR A 94 4.94 10.42 10.22
N GLY A 95 4.91 10.14 8.91
CA GLY A 95 5.62 10.91 7.90
C GLY A 95 5.01 10.75 6.52
N ASN A 96 5.03 11.83 5.73
CA ASN A 96 4.55 11.85 4.36
C ASN A 96 5.53 12.64 3.51
N TYR A 97 6.12 11.95 2.52
CA TYR A 97 7.21 12.45 1.70
C TYR A 97 6.79 12.31 0.23
N PRO A 98 5.98 13.25 -0.29
CA PRO A 98 5.62 13.25 -1.70
C PRO A 98 6.87 13.49 -2.55
N GLU A 99 7.00 12.73 -3.64
CA GLU A 99 8.10 12.89 -4.59
C GLU A 99 7.54 13.44 -5.90
N VAL A 100 7.68 14.75 -6.06
CA VAL A 100 7.22 15.46 -7.26
C VAL A 100 8.36 15.46 -8.27
N ASP A 101 8.03 15.16 -9.54
CA ASP A 101 8.97 15.19 -10.66
C ASP A 101 10.16 14.22 -10.58
N ALA A 102 10.01 13.11 -9.84
CA ALA A 102 10.95 12.00 -9.90
C ALA A 102 11.23 11.59 -11.36
N ALA A 103 12.52 11.35 -11.66
CA ALA A 103 12.95 11.00 -12.99
C ALA A 103 12.44 9.62 -13.39
N TRP A 104 12.02 9.47 -14.64
CA TRP A 104 11.65 8.16 -15.18
C TRP A 104 12.89 7.32 -15.43
N GLU A 105 13.00 6.21 -14.72
CA GLU A 105 14.05 5.24 -14.86
C GLU A 105 13.66 4.10 -15.79
N SER A 106 14.64 3.54 -16.50
CA SER A 106 14.41 2.33 -17.29
C SER A 106 14.32 1.12 -16.37
N LEU A 107 13.39 0.20 -16.67
CA LEU A 107 13.26 -1.04 -15.92
C LEU A 107 14.54 -1.87 -16.00
N ARG A 108 14.99 -2.39 -14.86
CA ARG A 108 16.11 -3.32 -14.77
C ARG A 108 15.60 -4.69 -14.34
N PRO A 109 16.11 -5.79 -14.92
CA PRO A 109 15.70 -7.13 -14.54
C PRO A 109 16.16 -7.45 -13.12
N ASN A 110 15.43 -8.36 -12.47
CA ASN A 110 15.66 -8.84 -11.10
C ASN A 110 15.59 -7.72 -10.04
N THR A 111 14.66 -6.78 -10.20
CA THR A 111 14.44 -5.68 -9.25
C THR A 111 12.99 -5.64 -8.78
N ASN A 112 12.73 -5.02 -7.62
CA ASN A 112 11.36 -4.83 -7.13
C ASN A 112 10.46 -4.11 -8.17
N PRO A 113 10.93 -3.03 -8.85
CA PRO A 113 10.17 -2.41 -9.94
C PRO A 113 9.76 -3.36 -11.06
N GLU A 114 10.56 -4.37 -11.42
CA GLU A 114 10.17 -5.36 -12.45
C GLU A 114 8.99 -6.22 -12.00
N GLN A 115 9.03 -6.71 -10.75
CA GLN A 115 7.93 -7.49 -10.19
C GLN A 115 6.65 -6.64 -10.09
N LEU A 116 6.78 -5.41 -9.57
CA LEU A 116 5.67 -4.46 -9.46
C LEU A 116 5.09 -4.09 -10.83
N LEU A 117 5.94 -3.88 -11.85
CA LEU A 117 5.48 -3.62 -13.22
C LEU A 117 4.64 -4.78 -13.75
N GLY A 118 5.06 -6.03 -13.56
CA GLY A 118 4.26 -7.20 -13.96
C GLY A 118 2.88 -7.21 -13.29
N MET A 119 2.81 -6.81 -12.02
CA MET A 119 1.55 -6.76 -11.28
C MET A 119 0.64 -5.61 -11.75
N ALA A 120 1.22 -4.44 -11.98
CA ALA A 120 0.53 -3.22 -12.40
C ALA A 120 0.06 -3.27 -13.86
N CYS A 121 0.91 -3.78 -14.76
CA CYS A 121 0.73 -3.67 -16.20
C CYS A 121 0.24 -4.98 -16.84
N ASP A 122 0.73 -6.13 -16.37
CA ASP A 122 0.46 -7.44 -17.01
C ASP A 122 -0.59 -8.26 -16.23
N GLY A 123 -1.02 -7.77 -15.06
CA GLY A 123 -2.02 -8.43 -14.23
C GLY A 123 -1.47 -9.64 -13.45
N THR A 124 -0.15 -9.78 -13.32
CA THR A 124 0.43 -10.84 -12.50
C THR A 124 0.04 -10.65 -11.03
N ARG A 125 -0.10 -11.76 -10.29
CA ARG A 125 -0.44 -11.74 -8.87
C ARG A 125 0.53 -12.64 -8.13
N ALA A 126 0.86 -12.27 -6.90
CA ALA A 126 1.68 -13.12 -6.05
C ALA A 126 0.90 -14.39 -5.67
N ALA A 127 1.64 -15.47 -5.41
CA ALA A 127 1.03 -16.63 -4.78
C ALA A 127 0.55 -16.25 -3.36
N PRO A 128 -0.57 -16.83 -2.88
CA PRO A 128 -1.02 -16.65 -1.50
C PRO A 128 0.11 -16.90 -0.48
N PRO A 129 0.08 -16.22 0.69
CA PRO A 129 -1.05 -15.46 1.22
C PRO A 129 -1.19 -14.03 0.65
N VAL A 130 -2.45 -13.62 0.48
CA VAL A 130 -2.86 -12.23 0.23
C VAL A 130 -3.48 -11.71 1.51
N TRP A 131 -3.10 -10.50 1.92
CA TRP A 131 -3.56 -9.89 3.16
C TRP A 131 -4.56 -8.77 2.90
N PRO A 132 -5.66 -8.69 3.65
CA PRO A 132 -6.65 -7.61 3.50
C PRO A 132 -6.17 -6.27 4.08
N SER A 133 -5.04 -6.24 4.79
CA SER A 133 -4.33 -5.04 5.24
C SER A 133 -2.95 -5.41 5.77
N VAL A 134 -2.03 -4.45 5.88
CA VAL A 134 -0.74 -4.64 6.58
C VAL A 134 -0.97 -5.02 8.05
N LYS A 135 -1.98 -4.41 8.69
CA LYS A 135 -2.38 -4.75 10.06
C LYS A 135 -2.75 -6.23 10.21
N ALA A 136 -3.52 -6.80 9.27
CA ALA A 136 -3.89 -8.21 9.32
C ALA A 136 -2.68 -9.15 9.24
N TYR A 137 -1.65 -8.80 8.46
CA TYR A 137 -0.39 -9.54 8.44
C TYR A 137 0.35 -9.49 9.79
N VAL A 138 0.41 -8.30 10.42
CA VAL A 138 1.04 -8.14 11.74
C VAL A 138 0.26 -8.90 12.82
N ASP A 139 -1.07 -8.80 12.82
CA ASP A 139 -1.95 -9.50 13.76
C ASP A 139 -1.85 -11.03 13.63
N ALA A 140 -1.57 -11.54 12.43
CA ALA A 140 -1.33 -12.96 12.17
C ALA A 140 0.06 -13.44 12.62
N GLY A 141 0.88 -12.57 13.23
CA GLY A 141 2.18 -12.93 13.78
C GLY A 141 3.32 -12.95 12.75
N ARG A 142 3.16 -12.25 11.62
CA ARG A 142 4.21 -12.07 10.59
C ARG A 142 4.79 -13.39 10.01
N PRO A 143 3.95 -14.26 9.41
CA PRO A 143 4.40 -15.56 8.89
C PRO A 143 5.31 -15.49 7.65
#